data_AF-A0A2H0R119-F1
#
_entry.id   AF-A0A2H0R119-F1
#
_cell.length_a   1.000
_cell.length_b   1.000
_cell.length_c   1.000
_cell.angle_alpha   90.00
_cell.angle_beta   90.00
_cell.angle_gamma   90.00
#
_symmetry.space_group_name_H-M   'P 1'
#
loop_
_entity.id
_entity.type
_entity.pdbx_description
1 polymer ?
#
loop_
_entity_poly.entity_id
_entity_poly.type
_entity_poly.pdbx_seq_one_letter_code
_entity_poly.pdbx_strand_id
1 'polypeptide(L)'
;MHIKTINKENELISKHPYCAIKRTHPTMLYFCFPITELKSESSLIGRCANTKEFAYFEINKNNSFIILEMVKIFGMLSPSHQYDTLEILDLIINK
;
A
#
# COMPACT_ATOMS: atom_id res chain seq x y z
N MET A 1 11.89 -11.41 -2.49
CA MET A 1 11.25 -10.25 -1.82
C MET A 1 12.33 -9.18 -1.63
N HIS A 2 12.35 -8.12 -2.45
CA HIS A 2 13.28 -7.00 -2.27
C HIS A 2 12.67 -6.03 -1.25
N ILE A 3 13.08 -6.13 0.01
CA ILE A 3 12.68 -5.19 1.06
C ILE A 3 13.59 -3.97 0.92
N LYS A 4 13.06 -2.86 0.39
CA LYS A 4 13.73 -1.55 0.44
C LYS A 4 13.30 -0.82 1.71
N THR A 5 14.24 -0.57 2.60
CA THR A 5 14.02 0.27 3.78
C THR A 5 13.86 1.72 3.34
N ILE A 6 12.67 2.30 3.51
CA ILE A 6 12.38 3.71 3.14
C ILE A 6 12.76 4.61 4.33
N ASN A 7 13.99 5.11 4.32
CA ASN A 7 14.62 5.88 5.41
C ASN A 7 14.42 7.41 5.34
N LYS A 8 13.31 7.93 4.79
CA LYS A 8 13.03 9.37 4.80
C LYS A 8 11.68 9.72 5.41
N GLU A 9 11.70 10.57 6.43
CA GLU A 9 10.52 11.12 7.10
C GLU A 9 9.72 12.07 6.19
N ASN A 10 10.37 12.68 5.19
CA ASN A 10 9.76 13.62 4.23
C ASN A 10 8.92 12.97 3.12
N GLU A 11 8.63 11.67 3.22
CA GLU A 11 7.92 10.89 2.19
C GLU A 11 6.60 10.29 2.71
N LEU A 12 6.26 10.50 3.98
CA LEU A 12 5.02 10.01 4.59
C LEU A 12 3.83 10.89 4.16
N ILE A 13 2.84 10.30 3.49
CA ILE A 13 1.60 11.00 3.11
C ILE A 13 0.51 10.74 4.13
N SER A 14 0.37 9.49 4.58
CA SER A 14 -0.63 9.12 5.58
C SER A 14 -0.15 7.96 6.44
N LYS A 15 -0.54 7.97 7.72
CA LYS A 15 -0.23 6.92 8.69
C LYS A 15 -1.51 6.46 9.35
N HIS A 16 -1.75 5.16 9.26
CA HIS A 16 -2.81 4.45 9.96
C HIS A 16 -2.23 3.56 11.05
N PRO A 17 -3.07 3.03 11.96
CA PRO A 17 -2.61 2.09 12.99
C PRO A 17 -1.92 0.84 12.43
N TYR A 18 -2.34 0.38 11.24
CA TYR A 18 -1.91 -0.88 10.64
C TYR A 18 -0.99 -0.72 9.42
N CYS A 19 -0.89 0.50 8.87
CA CYS A 19 -0.15 0.74 7.65
C CYS A 19 0.29 2.20 7.51
N ALA A 20 1.21 2.45 6.59
CA ALA A 20 1.61 3.78 6.16
C ALA A 20 1.61 3.85 4.63
N ILE A 21 1.22 5.01 4.11
CA ILE A 21 1.26 5.33 2.68
C ILE A 21 2.33 6.38 2.46
N LYS A 22 3.29 6.11 1.57
CA LYS A 22 4.44 6.97 1.30
C LYS A 22 4.56 7.31 -0.18
N ARG A 23 5.10 8.48 -0.50
CA ARG A 23 5.48 8.90 -1.87
C ARG A 23 6.96 9.16 -1.95
N THR A 24 7.59 8.67 -3.02
CA THR A 24 9.01 8.96 -3.33
C THR A 24 9.14 9.76 -4.62
N HIS A 25 10.37 10.17 -4.95
CA HIS A 25 10.75 10.73 -6.26
C HIS A 25 11.59 9.72 -7.06
N PRO A 26 11.26 9.42 -8.35
CA PRO A 26 10.08 9.87 -9.11
C PRO A 26 8.76 9.38 -8.49
N THR A 27 7.62 9.98 -8.85
CA THR A 27 6.32 9.77 -8.20
C THR A 27 5.89 8.31 -8.18
N MET A 28 6.19 7.64 -7.07
CA MET A 28 5.80 6.26 -6.77
C MET A 28 5.08 6.23 -5.44
N LEU A 29 4.01 5.43 -5.34
CA LEU A 29 3.26 5.19 -4.12
C LEU A 29 3.72 3.88 -3.47
N TYR A 30 4.00 3.91 -2.17
CA TYR A 30 4.33 2.73 -1.39
C TYR A 30 3.28 2.50 -0.32
N PHE A 31 2.80 1.26 -0.25
CA PHE A 31 1.95 0.76 0.81
C PHE A 31 2.79 -0.10 1.76
N CYS A 32 2.96 0.36 2.99
CA CYS A 32 3.80 -0.29 4.00
C CYS A 32 2.93 -0.78 5.16
N PHE A 33 3.16 -1.99 5.63
CA PHE A 33 2.50 -2.55 6.81
C PHE A 33 3.50 -3.42 7.58
N PRO A 34 3.36 -3.56 8.91
CA PRO A 34 4.24 -4.42 9.67
C PRO A 34 3.97 -5.89 9.29
N ILE A 35 5.02 -6.70 9.32
CA ILE A 35 4.93 -8.14 8.99
C ILE A 35 3.94 -8.89 9.91
N THR A 36 3.62 -8.33 11.07
CA THR A 36 2.61 -8.85 12.02
C THR A 36 1.18 -8.77 11.49
N GLU A 37 0.91 -7.92 10.49
CA GLU A 37 -0.41 -7.84 9.84
C GLU A 37 -0.60 -8.91 8.74
N LEU A 38 0.45 -9.68 8.43
CA LEU A 38 0.39 -10.73 7.43
C LEU A 38 -0.13 -12.04 8.04
N LYS A 39 -1.06 -12.68 7.34
CA LYS A 39 -1.50 -14.05 7.61
C LYS A 39 -0.61 -15.05 6.88
N SER A 40 -0.15 -16.06 7.60
CA SER A 40 0.66 -17.16 7.10
C SER A 40 0.35 -18.43 7.90
N GLU A 41 0.69 -19.59 7.33
CA GLU A 41 0.47 -20.89 8.00
C GLU A 41 1.33 -21.06 9.27
N SER A 42 2.47 -20.36 9.34
CA SER A 42 3.39 -20.37 10.48
C SER A 42 3.83 -18.96 10.83
N SER A 43 4.28 -18.75 12.08
CA SER A 43 4.82 -17.47 12.52
C SER A 43 5.96 -17.00 11.60
N LEU A 44 5.90 -15.74 11.17
CA LEU A 44 6.93 -15.10 10.34
C LEU A 44 8.07 -14.48 11.18
N ILE A 45 7.83 -14.25 12.47
CA ILE A 45 8.80 -13.57 13.36
C ILE A 45 9.83 -14.56 13.89
N GLY A 46 11.11 -14.15 13.90
CA GLY A 46 12.20 -14.92 14.50
C GLY A 46 12.81 -15.99 13.60
N ARG A 47 12.53 -15.95 12.29
CA ARG A 47 13.12 -16.87 11.31
C ARG A 47 13.36 -16.21 9.96
N CYS A 48 14.07 -16.93 9.10
CA CYS A 48 14.16 -16.58 7.68
C CYS A 48 12.92 -17.08 6.92
N ALA A 49 12.55 -16.37 5.87
CA ALA A 49 11.54 -16.83 4.93
C ALA A 49 12.07 -18.02 4.12
N ASN A 50 11.22 -19.01 3.87
CA ASN A 50 11.54 -20.14 3.02
C ASN A 50 11.56 -19.71 1.54
N THR A 51 12.25 -20.49 0.71
CA THR A 51 12.26 -20.27 -0.73
C THR A 51 10.84 -20.31 -1.29
N LYS A 52 10.43 -19.23 -1.96
CA LYS A 52 9.07 -19.05 -2.54
C LYS A 52 7.95 -19.10 -1.50
N GLU A 53 8.23 -18.71 -0.26
CA GLU A 53 7.19 -18.53 0.75
C GLU A 53 6.30 -17.32 0.44
N PHE A 54 5.00 -17.47 0.71
CA PHE A 54 4.01 -16.41 0.59
C PHE A 54 3.31 -16.17 1.93
N ALA A 55 2.89 -14.92 2.13
CA ALA A 55 2.04 -14.50 3.22
C ALA A 55 1.02 -13.47 2.70
N TYR A 56 -0.12 -13.37 3.35
CA TYR A 56 -1.29 -12.66 2.84
C TYR A 56 -1.61 -11.44 3.70
N PHE A 57 -1.70 -10.27 3.08
CA PHE A 57 -2.35 -9.12 3.70
C PHE A 57 -3.84 -9.18 3.35
N GLU A 58 -4.69 -9.44 4.34
CA GLU A 58 -6.13 -9.59 4.11
C GLU A 58 -6.82 -8.22 4.07
N ILE A 59 -7.48 -7.92 2.95
CA ILE A 59 -8.37 -6.76 2.82
C ILE A 59 -9.80 -7.23 3.08
N ASN A 60 -10.48 -6.58 4.03
CA ASN A 60 -11.85 -6.87 4.42
C ASN A 60 -12.61 -5.56 4.72
N LYS A 61 -13.87 -5.67 5.16
CA LYS A 61 -14.73 -4.51 5.42
C LYS A 61 -14.17 -3.54 6.47
N ASN A 62 -13.32 -4.01 7.37
CA ASN A 62 -12.78 -3.20 8.46
C ASN A 62 -11.56 -2.37 8.02
N ASN A 63 -10.89 -2.73 6.93
CA ASN A 63 -9.67 -2.06 6.47
C ASN A 63 -9.70 -1.64 4.99
N SER A 64 -10.80 -1.89 4.28
CA SER A 64 -10.96 -1.52 2.86
C SER A 64 -10.85 -0.02 2.59
N PHE A 65 -11.10 0.83 3.59
CA PHE A 65 -10.92 2.28 3.51
C PHE A 65 -9.48 2.68 3.11
N ILE A 66 -8.49 1.84 3.42
CA ILE A 66 -7.10 2.03 3.02
C ILE A 66 -6.97 2.11 1.50
N ILE A 67 -7.73 1.30 0.76
CA ILE A 67 -7.68 1.31 -0.71
C ILE A 67 -8.24 2.62 -1.25
N LEU A 68 -9.35 3.13 -0.69
CA LEU A 68 -9.90 4.43 -1.09
C LEU A 68 -8.88 5.54 -0.84
N GLU A 69 -8.16 5.48 0.28
CA GLU A 69 -7.14 6.48 0.59
C GLU A 69 -5.93 6.38 -0.33
N MET A 70 -5.50 5.16 -0.69
CA MET A 70 -4.47 4.94 -1.70
C MET A 70 -4.88 5.53 -3.06
N VAL A 71 -6.11 5.30 -3.51
CA VAL A 71 -6.63 5.87 -4.77
C VAL A 71 -6.67 7.40 -4.71
N LYS A 72 -7.15 7.97 -3.60
CA LYS A 72 -7.18 9.42 -3.40
C LYS A 72 -5.77 10.02 -3.46
N ILE A 73 -4.81 9.42 -2.75
CA ILE A 73 -3.43 9.87 -2.75
C ILE A 73 -2.81 9.73 -4.15
N PHE A 74 -3.07 8.61 -4.83
CA PHE A 74 -2.59 8.36 -6.19
C PHE A 74 -3.02 9.48 -7.14
N GLY A 75 -4.30 9.88 -7.12
CA GLY A 75 -4.80 11.01 -7.91
C GLY A 75 -4.18 12.37 -7.56
N MET A 76 -3.59 12.52 -6.37
CA MET A 76 -2.91 13.74 -5.94
C MET A 76 -1.41 13.76 -6.27
N LEU A 77 -0.84 12.68 -6.83
CA LEU A 77 0.60 12.57 -7.03
C LEU A 77 1.14 13.46 -8.17
N SER A 78 0.36 13.64 -9.24
CA SER A 78 0.72 14.45 -10.42
C SER A 78 -0.49 14.64 -11.34
N PRO A 79 -0.47 15.58 -12.31
CA PRO A 79 -1.55 15.72 -13.30
C PRO A 79 -1.90 14.45 -14.07
N SER A 80 -0.92 13.65 -14.48
CA SER A 80 -1.17 12.38 -15.19
C SER A 80 -1.89 11.37 -14.30
N HIS A 81 -1.37 11.13 -13.08
CA HIS A 81 -2.06 10.26 -12.11
C HIS A 81 -3.46 10.75 -11.75
N GLN A 82 -3.69 12.07 -11.71
CA GLN A 82 -5.02 12.64 -11.48
C GLN A 82 -5.98 12.23 -12.61
N TYR A 83 -5.56 12.40 -13.86
CA TYR A 83 -6.34 12.00 -15.03
C TYR A 83 -6.68 10.51 -14.98
N ASP A 84 -5.67 9.65 -14.81
CA ASP A 84 -5.86 8.19 -14.74
C ASP A 84 -6.82 7.80 -13.60
N THR A 85 -6.71 8.46 -12.44
CA THR A 85 -7.60 8.21 -11.29
C THR A 85 -9.04 8.55 -11.63
N LEU A 86 -9.29 9.69 -12.27
CA LEU A 86 -10.64 10.11 -12.64
C LEU A 86 -11.25 9.17 -13.68
N GLU A 87 -10.49 8.74 -14.68
CA GLU A 87 -10.95 7.75 -15.68
C GLU A 87 -11.29 6.40 -15.02
N ILE A 88 -10.46 5.92 -14.08
CA ILE A 88 -10.76 4.68 -13.33
C ILE A 88 -12.03 4.84 -12.49
N LEU A 89 -12.21 5.98 -11.82
CA LEU A 89 -13.41 6.23 -11.02
C LEU A 89 -14.67 6.32 -11.89
N ASP A 90 -14.58 6.98 -13.04
CA ASP A 90 -15.66 7.07 -14.02
C ASP A 90 -16.06 5.67 -14.50
N LEU A 91 -15.08 4.83 -14.85
CA LEU A 91 -15.29 3.43 -15.24
C LEU A 91 -15.90 2.55 -14.14
N ILE A 92 -15.74 2.89 -12.85
CA ILE A 92 -16.33 2.12 -11.74
C ILE A 92 -17.75 2.59 -11.43
N ILE A 93 -17.99 3.90 -11.49
CA ILE A 93 -19.26 4.52 -11.09
C ILE A 93 -20.29 4.48 -12.23
N ASN A 94 -19.85 4.71 -13.46
CA ASN A 94 -20.71 4.90 -14.63
C ASN A 94 -20.72 3.69 -15.59
N LYS A 95 -20.15 2.55 -15.17
CA LYS A 95 -20.34 1.27 -15.86
C LYS A 95 -21.64 0.59 -15.49
#